data_AF-A0AA42RA66-F1
#
_entry.id   AF-A0AA42RA66-F1
#
_cell.length_a   1.000
_cell.length_b   1.000
_cell.length_c   1.000
_cell.angle_alpha   90.00
_cell.angle_beta   90.00
_cell.angle_gamma   90.00
#
_symmetry.space_group_name_H-M   'P 1'
#
loop_
_entity.id
_entity.type
_entity.pdbx_description
1 polymer ?
#
loop_
_entity_poly.entity_id
_entity_poly.type
_entity_poly.pdbx_seq_one_letter_code
_entity_poly.pdbx_strand_id
1 'polypeptide(L)' 'MVEIKPLSPDEFKAVLDGKGWTADLLAVRWGMTRRRIQQIVADAERPRYYDDAVANLPIVIRM' A
#
# COMPACT_ATOMS: atom_id res chain seq x y z
N MET A 1 21.35 13.88 -1.47
CA MET A 1 20.67 12.66 -1.96
C MET A 1 19.56 12.37 -0.98
N VAL A 2 18.29 12.44 -1.40
CA VAL A 2 17.17 12.09 -0.51
C VAL A 2 17.23 10.58 -0.35
N GLU A 3 17.63 10.08 0.82
CA GLU A 3 17.50 8.67 1.13
C GLU A 3 16.02 8.33 1.18
N ILE A 4 15.50 7.75 0.10
CA ILE A 4 14.13 7.24 0.06
C ILE A 4 14.14 5.94 0.87
N LYS A 5 13.86 6.05 2.17
CA LYS A 5 13.65 4.87 3.02
C LYS A 5 12.36 4.18 2.59
N PRO A 6 12.33 2.83 2.49
CA PRO A 6 11.09 2.09 2.31
C PRO A 6 10.10 2.51 3.40
N LEU A 7 8.82 2.64 3.03
CA LEU A 7 7.80 2.96 4.02
C LEU A 7 7.79 1.82 5.06
N SER A 8 7.73 2.16 6.34
CA SER A 8 7.41 1.17 7.36
C SER A 8 6.01 0.57 7.12
N PRO A 9 5.71 -0.62 7.66
CA PRO A 9 4.35 -1.18 7.60
C PRO A 9 3.26 -0.22 8.05
N ASP A 10 3.54 0.57 9.10
CA ASP A 10 2.61 1.57 9.64
C ASP A 10 2.42 2.75 8.69
N GLU A 11 3.49 3.25 8.08
CA GLU A 11 3.41 4.33 7.09
C GLU A 11 2.67 3.88 5.83
N PHE A 12 2.92 2.66 5.35
CA PHE A 12 2.20 2.10 4.21
C PHE A 12 0.69 2.02 4.47
N LYS A 13 0.33 1.57 5.67
CA LYS A 13 -1.06 1.51 6.11
C LYS A 13 -1.66 2.91 6.21
N ALA A 14 -0.93 3.88 6.76
CA ALA A 14 -1.38 5.26 6.85
C ALA A 14 -1.65 5.88 5.46
N VAL A 15 -0.81 5.58 4.46
CA VAL A 15 -1.04 6.05 3.08
C VAL A 15 -2.27 5.40 2.46
N LEU A 16 -2.47 4.09 2.67
CA LEU A 16 -3.68 3.40 2.19
C LEU A 16 -4.94 3.97 2.83
N ASP A 17 -4.95 4.07 4.16
CA ASP A 17 -6.09 4.56 4.94
C ASP A 17 -6.39 6.03 4.57
N GLY A 18 -5.36 6.87 4.43
CA GLY A 18 -5.50 8.27 4.01
C GLY A 18 -6.07 8.46 2.60
N LYS A 19 -5.90 7.47 1.71
CA LYS A 19 -6.50 7.45 0.38
C LYS A 19 -7.84 6.70 0.32
N GLY A 20 -8.36 6.20 1.44
CA GLY A 20 -9.60 5.44 1.52
C GLY A 20 -9.50 3.99 1.02
N TRP A 21 -8.28 3.48 0.85
CA TRP A 21 -8.04 2.11 0.39
C TRP A 21 -8.02 1.13 1.55
N THR A 22 -8.55 -0.06 1.30
CA THR A 22 -8.41 -1.22 2.20
C THR A 22 -7.58 -2.30 1.53
N ALA A 23 -7.05 -3.24 2.31
CA ALA A 23 -6.36 -4.41 1.77
C ALA A 23 -7.25 -5.22 0.80
N ASP A 24 -8.56 -5.23 1.01
CA ASP A 24 -9.53 -5.90 0.15
C ASP A 24 -9.69 -5.19 -1.20
N LEU A 25 -9.79 -3.86 -1.20
CA LEU A 25 -9.82 -3.06 -2.43
C LEU A 25 -8.52 -3.19 -3.22
N LEU A 26 -7.39 -3.21 -2.52
CA LEU A 26 -6.08 -3.37 -3.13
C LEU A 26 -5.89 -4.76 -3.73
N ALA A 27 -6.38 -5.80 -3.05
CA ALA A 27 -6.40 -7.17 -3.54
C ALA A 27 -7.15 -7.28 -4.88
N VAL A 28 -8.35 -6.67 -4.96
CA VAL A 28 -9.13 -6.61 -6.21
C VAL A 28 -8.37 -5.84 -7.30
N ARG A 29 -7.81 -4.67 -6.97
CA ARG A 29 -7.10 -3.83 -7.94
C ARG A 29 -5.85 -4.50 -8.52
N TRP A 30 -5.09 -5.20 -7.69
CA TRP A 30 -3.83 -5.84 -8.08
C TRP A 30 -3.99 -7.31 -8.51
N GLY A 31 -5.22 -7.85 -8.49
CA GLY A 31 -5.47 -9.25 -8.83
C GLY A 31 -4.79 -10.23 -7.87
N MET A 32 -4.66 -9.85 -6.60
CA MET A 32 -3.99 -10.64 -5.56
C MET A 32 -4.98 -11.08 -4.49
N THR A 33 -4.59 -12.06 -3.67
CA THR A 33 -5.38 -12.41 -2.49
C THR A 33 -5.17 -11.39 -1.37
N ARG A 34 -6.20 -11.19 -0.54
CA ARG A 34 -6.11 -10.36 0.69
C ARG A 34 -4.90 -10.74 1.55
N ARG A 35 -4.66 -12.04 1.70
CA ARG A 35 -3.50 -12.57 2.44
C ARG A 35 -2.17 -12.08 1.85
N ARG A 36 -2.03 -12.10 0.52
CA ARG A 36 -0.82 -11.61 -0.15
C ARG A 36 -0.62 -10.12 0.08
N ILE A 37 -1.70 -9.33 0.03
CA ILE A 37 -1.63 -7.91 0.36
C ILE A 37 -1.18 -7.68 1.80
N GLN A 38 -1.74 -8.42 2.76
CA GLN A 38 -1.32 -8.30 4.17
C GLN A 38 0.15 -8.66 4.38
N GLN A 39 0.66 -9.68 3.67
CA GLN A 39 2.08 -10.00 3.69
C GLN A 39 2.94 -8.86 3.14
N ILE A 40 2.52 -8.23 2.04
CA ILE A 40 3.23 -7.07 1.47
C ILE A 40 3.21 -5.92 2.47
N VAL A 41 2.06 -5.58 3.06
CA VAL A 41 1.94 -4.49 4.04
C VAL A 41 2.85 -4.74 5.26
N ALA A 42 2.89 -5.97 5.77
CA ALA A 42 3.68 -6.33 6.94
C ALA A 42 5.19 -6.46 6.67
N ASP A 43 5.59 -6.60 5.40
CA ASP A 43 6.98 -6.75 4.99
C ASP A 43 7.66 -5.37 4.91
N ALA A 44 8.60 -5.14 5.84
CA ALA A 44 9.40 -3.92 5.91
C ALA A 44 10.55 -3.89 4.87
N GLU A 45 10.89 -5.04 4.30
CA GLU A 45 11.90 -5.17 3.24
C GLU A 45 11.24 -5.38 1.86
N ARG A 46 9.94 -5.07 1.76
CA ARG A 46 9.19 -5.26 0.52
C ARG A 46 9.81 -4.49 -0.64
N PRO A 47 9.65 -4.99 -1.88
CA PRO A 47 10.09 -4.26 -3.07
C PRO A 47 9.48 -2.86 -3.18
N ARG A 48 10.31 -1.87 -3.52
CA ARG A 48 9.93 -0.45 -3.63
C ARG A 48 8.78 -0.18 -4.59
N TYR A 49 8.60 -0.98 -5.64
CA TYR A 49 7.52 -0.79 -6.59
C TYR A 49 6.12 -0.89 -5.93
N TYR A 50 5.99 -1.54 -4.77
CA TYR A 50 4.74 -1.53 -4.02
C TYR A 50 4.48 -0.17 -3.35
N ASP A 51 5.50 0.47 -2.81
CA ASP A 51 5.38 1.82 -2.23
C ASP A 51 5.00 2.82 -3.33
N ASP A 52 5.65 2.74 -4.50
CA ASP A 52 5.30 3.56 -5.67
C ASP A 52 3.87 3.29 -6.15
N ALA A 53 3.45 2.03 -6.18
CA ALA A 53 2.10 1.65 -6.57
C ALA A 53 1.05 2.24 -5.62
N VAL A 54 1.32 2.24 -4.31
CA VAL A 54 0.44 2.82 -3.28
C VAL A 54 0.43 4.35 -3.34
N ALA A 55 1.59 4.99 -3.54
CA ALA A 55 1.68 6.44 -3.71
C ALA A 55 0.82 6.94 -4.89
N ASN A 56 0.77 6.16 -5.98
CA ASN A 56 0.00 6.47 -7.19
C ASN A 56 -1.46 5.98 -7.15
N LEU A 57 -1.96 5.46 -6.02
CA LEU A 57 -3.39 5.13 -5.90
C LEU A 57 -4.25 6.39 -5.93
N PRO A 58 -5.39 6.39 -6.64
CA PRO A 58 -6.34 7.49 -6.62
C PRO A 58 -7.00 7.59 -5.23
N ILE A 59 -7.50 8.78 -4.86
CA ILE A 59 -8.25 8.94 -3.60
C ILE A 59 -9.65 8.34 -3.80
N VAL A 60 -10.01 7.38 -2.95
CA VAL A 60 -11.35 6.82 -2.89
C VAL A 60 -12.19 7.70 -1.97
N ILE A 61 -12.96 8.62 -2.57
CA ILE A 61 -13.95 9.41 -1.86
C ILE A 61 -15.18 8.51 -1.64
N ARG A 62 -15.45 8.15 -0.38
CA ARG A 62 -16.75 7.56 -0.03
C ARG A 62 -17.73 8.74 0.12
N MET A 63 -18.63 8.87 -0.86
CA MET A 63 -19.80 9.76 -0.76
C MET A 63 -20.76 9.30 0.33
#